data_AF-C4JBM5-F1
#
_entry.id   AF-C4JBM5-F1
#
_cell.length_a   1.000
_cell.length_b   1.000
_cell.length_c   1.000
_cell.angle_alpha   90.00
_cell.angle_beta   90.00
_cell.angle_gamma   90.00
#
_symmetry.space_group_name_H-M   'P 1'
#
loop_
_entity.id
_entity.type
_entity.pdbx_description
1 polymer ?
#
loop_
_entity_poly.entity_id
_entity_poly.type
_entity_poly.pdbx_seq_one_letter_code
_entity_poly.pdbx_strand_id
1 'polypeptide(L)'
;MAPDITLREWRKGSQWLELSRDLAASVLADTRYYPLFRRHCTPSCYPDEHYVQTYVSLRHGARNSNRTVTRVEWPAGTSHPVTYGAGDATPELVRSIRTSAEPCAYNSRLTSTCYLFARKFSPDALAPLLNMSAAVMHY
;
A
#
# COMPACT_ATOMS: atom_id res chain seq x y z
N MET A 1 10.46 6.96 20.50
CA MET A 1 9.79 5.74 21.04
C MET A 1 10.78 4.70 21.56
N ALA A 2 12.09 5.01 21.62
CA ALA A 2 13.04 4.21 22.36
C ALA A 2 12.69 4.21 23.87
N PRO A 3 13.05 3.15 24.62
CA PRO A 3 13.76 1.96 24.17
C PRO A 3 12.88 0.90 23.50
N ASP A 4 11.54 1.00 23.61
CA ASP A 4 10.62 -0.04 23.14
C ASP A 4 10.60 -0.25 21.61
N ILE A 5 10.87 0.81 20.85
CA ILE A 5 11.07 0.75 19.39
C ILE A 5 12.34 1.54 19.09
N THR A 6 13.37 0.83 18.63
CA THR A 6 14.62 1.43 18.15
C THR A 6 14.44 1.98 16.73
N LEU A 7 15.35 2.86 16.31
CA LEU A 7 15.32 3.43 14.97
C LEU A 7 15.40 2.36 13.85
N ARG A 8 16.11 1.25 14.10
CA ARG A 8 16.26 0.14 13.14
C ARG A 8 15.00 -0.70 13.00
N GLU A 9 14.17 -0.73 14.04
CA GLU A 9 12.88 -1.43 14.06
C GLU A 9 11.77 -0.58 13.49
N TRP A 10 11.92 0.74 13.51
CA TRP A 10 10.91 1.66 13.02
C TRP A 10 10.73 1.53 11.50
N ARG A 11 9.50 1.24 11.08
CA ARG A 11 9.15 1.07 9.66
C ARG A 11 8.24 2.19 9.19
N LYS A 12 8.36 2.48 7.90
CA LYS A 12 7.44 3.32 7.13
C LYS A 12 6.89 2.50 5.97
N GLY A 13 5.62 2.69 5.63
CA GLY A 13 5.04 2.11 4.43
C GLY A 13 3.74 2.81 4.02
N SER A 14 3.01 2.14 3.13
CA SER A 14 1.73 2.65 2.61
C SER A 14 0.64 2.59 3.68
N GLN A 15 -0.21 3.62 3.75
CA GLN A 15 -1.48 3.61 4.48
C GLN A 15 -2.48 2.58 3.90
N TRP A 16 -2.31 2.23 2.63
CA TRP A 16 -3.12 1.25 1.90
C TRP A 16 -2.47 -0.12 2.04
N LEU A 17 -3.08 -0.99 2.83
CA LEU A 17 -2.57 -2.30 3.19
C LEU A 17 -3.71 -3.30 3.35
N GLU A 18 -3.36 -4.57 3.26
CA GLU A 18 -4.26 -5.69 3.43
C GLU A 18 -3.77 -6.55 4.59
N LEU A 19 -4.69 -6.93 5.48
CA LEU A 19 -4.40 -7.83 6.60
C LEU A 19 -5.27 -9.06 6.51
N SER A 20 -4.70 -10.20 6.85
CA SER A 20 -5.50 -11.36 7.22
C SER A 20 -6.25 -11.08 8.52
N ARG A 21 -7.41 -11.71 8.70
CA ARG A 21 -8.31 -11.45 9.83
C ARG A 21 -7.63 -11.60 11.19
N ASP A 22 -6.75 -12.59 11.33
CA ASP A 22 -6.03 -12.86 12.56
C ASP A 22 -4.92 -11.83 12.83
N LEU A 23 -4.22 -11.33 11.79
CA LEU A 23 -3.30 -10.18 11.94
C LEU A 23 -4.06 -8.91 12.35
N ALA A 24 -5.23 -8.66 11.76
CA ALA A 24 -6.07 -7.52 12.14
C ALA A 24 -6.50 -7.62 13.62
N ALA A 25 -6.88 -8.81 14.09
CA ALA A 25 -7.20 -9.04 15.50
C ALA A 25 -5.99 -8.77 16.41
N SER A 26 -4.79 -9.21 16.03
CA SER A 26 -3.55 -8.92 16.78
C SER A 26 -3.25 -7.42 16.86
N VAL A 27 -3.43 -6.69 15.75
CA VAL A 27 -3.27 -5.22 15.72
C VAL A 27 -4.28 -4.52 16.64
N LEU A 28 -5.54 -4.99 16.69
CA LEU A 28 -6.57 -4.46 17.59
C LEU A 28 -6.29 -4.76 19.06
N ALA A 29 -5.68 -5.91 19.34
CA ALA A 29 -5.32 -6.34 20.69
C ALA A 29 -4.01 -5.70 21.22
N ASP A 30 -3.29 -4.92 20.41
CA ASP A 30 -2.03 -4.32 20.83
C ASP A 30 -2.23 -3.21 21.87
N THR A 31 -1.77 -3.49 23.08
CA THR A 31 -1.73 -2.53 24.19
C THR A 31 -0.33 -1.99 24.46
N ARG A 32 0.70 -2.45 23.72
CA ARG A 32 2.10 -2.07 23.95
C ARG A 32 2.56 -0.99 22.99
N TYR A 33 2.44 -1.20 21.68
CA TYR A 33 3.09 -0.33 20.70
C TYR A 33 2.18 0.80 20.23
N TYR A 34 0.90 0.55 19.96
CA TYR A 34 -0.04 1.59 19.57
C TYR A 34 -0.06 2.79 20.54
N PRO A 35 -0.06 2.61 21.88
CA PRO A 35 0.01 3.75 22.81
C PRO A 35 1.29 4.57 22.68
N LEU A 36 2.43 3.98 22.26
CA LEU A 36 3.66 4.72 21.99
C LEU A 36 3.50 5.64 20.79
N PHE A 37 2.91 5.14 19.69
CA PHE A 37 2.58 5.96 18.52
C PHE A 37 1.61 7.07 18.89
N ARG A 38 0.54 6.74 19.63
CA ARG A 38 -0.44 7.73 20.07
C ARG A 38 0.18 8.84 20.93
N ARG A 39 1.17 8.55 21.76
CA ARG A 39 1.83 9.54 22.64
C ARG A 39 2.95 10.32 21.96
N HIS A 40 3.71 9.69 21.06
CA HIS A 40 4.99 10.23 20.59
C HIS A 40 5.06 10.48 19.07
N CYS A 41 4.10 9.99 18.28
CA CYS A 41 4.05 10.25 16.84
C CYS A 41 3.34 11.58 16.59
N THR A 42 4.09 12.68 16.70
CA THR A 42 3.65 14.03 16.35
C THR A 42 4.14 14.40 14.95
N PRO A 43 3.47 15.30 14.22
CA PRO A 43 3.92 15.76 12.91
C PRO A 43 5.42 16.10 12.90
N SER A 44 6.19 15.66 11.91
CA SER A 44 5.79 14.99 10.65
C SER A 44 5.75 13.44 10.71
N CYS A 45 5.34 12.84 11.83
CA CYS A 45 5.05 11.40 11.97
C CYS A 45 3.56 11.11 11.73
N TYR A 46 3.26 10.09 10.92
CA TYR A 46 1.89 9.66 10.59
C TYR A 46 1.64 8.22 11.05
N PRO A 47 0.82 7.99 12.10
CA PRO A 47 0.64 6.65 12.66
C PRO A 47 0.15 5.61 11.65
N ASP A 48 -0.68 5.98 10.70
CA ASP A 48 -1.18 5.09 9.64
C ASP A 48 -0.11 4.66 8.61
N GLU A 49 0.97 5.44 8.46
CA GLU A 49 2.14 5.08 7.65
C GLU A 49 3.23 4.32 8.43
N HIS A 50 3.12 4.24 9.76
CA HIS A 50 4.21 3.72 10.60
C HIS A 50 3.82 2.64 11.60
N TYR A 51 2.68 2.76 12.29
CA TYR A 51 2.31 1.89 13.41
C TYR A 51 2.14 0.43 12.95
N VAL A 52 1.24 0.19 12.00
CA VAL A 52 0.91 -1.17 11.56
C VAL A 52 2.15 -1.85 10.95
N GLN A 53 2.92 -1.09 10.16
CA GLN A 53 4.13 -1.57 9.50
C GLN A 53 5.21 -1.93 10.52
N THR A 54 5.40 -1.10 11.56
CA THR A 54 6.35 -1.37 12.64
C THR A 54 5.90 -2.56 13.48
N TYR A 55 4.63 -2.58 13.92
CA TYR A 55 4.06 -3.66 14.71
C TYR A 55 4.16 -5.02 13.99
N VAL A 56 3.72 -5.08 12.74
CA VAL A 56 3.76 -6.29 11.92
C VAL A 56 5.20 -6.72 11.67
N SER A 57 6.14 -5.80 11.41
CA SER A 57 7.56 -6.15 11.28
C SER A 57 8.15 -6.76 12.55
N LEU A 58 7.77 -6.25 13.73
CA LEU A 58 8.29 -6.71 15.02
C LEU A 58 7.67 -8.03 15.48
N ARG A 59 6.37 -8.23 15.23
CA ARG A 59 5.60 -9.35 15.81
C ARG A 59 5.23 -10.44 14.80
N HIS A 60 5.16 -10.10 13.53
CA HIS A 60 4.64 -10.96 12.47
C HIS A 60 5.47 -10.88 11.17
N GLY A 61 6.77 -10.53 11.27
CA GLY A 61 7.61 -10.23 10.11
C GLY A 61 7.68 -11.35 9.07
N ALA A 62 7.66 -12.62 9.49
CA ALA A 62 7.65 -13.78 8.59
C ALA A 62 6.38 -13.88 7.72
N ARG A 63 5.29 -13.20 8.10
CA ARG A 63 4.03 -13.12 7.35
C ARG A 63 3.87 -11.83 6.57
N ASN A 64 4.83 -10.92 6.67
CA ASN A 64 4.83 -9.66 5.94
C ASN A 64 5.39 -9.87 4.54
N SER A 65 4.62 -9.48 3.53
CA SER A 65 5.05 -9.52 2.13
C SER A 65 6.00 -8.36 1.75
N ASN A 66 6.22 -7.40 2.66
CA ASN A 66 6.97 -6.17 2.43
C ASN A 66 6.48 -5.37 1.21
N ARG A 67 5.20 -5.51 0.87
CA ARG A 67 4.54 -4.81 -0.24
C ARG A 67 3.04 -4.63 0.04
N THR A 68 2.41 -3.73 -0.71
CA THR A 68 0.95 -3.57 -0.79
C THR A 68 0.44 -4.06 -2.14
N VAL A 69 -0.84 -4.42 -2.25
CA VAL A 69 -1.48 -4.68 -3.55
C VAL A 69 -2.05 -3.42 -4.21
N THR A 70 -1.80 -2.24 -3.65
CA THR A 70 -2.19 -0.94 -4.24
C THR A 70 -1.04 -0.31 -5.01
N ARG A 71 -1.17 -0.14 -6.32
CA ARG A 71 -0.22 0.58 -7.17
C ARG A 71 -0.35 2.09 -6.96
N VAL A 72 0.79 2.75 -6.78
CA VAL A 72 0.93 4.20 -6.72
C VAL A 72 2.14 4.60 -7.53
N GLU A 73 2.05 5.74 -8.21
CA GLU A 73 3.17 6.36 -8.92
C GLU A 73 3.64 7.58 -8.13
N TRP A 74 4.93 7.60 -7.80
CA TRP A 74 5.54 8.63 -6.95
C TRP A 74 6.60 9.39 -7.73
N PRO A 75 6.30 10.61 -8.20
CA PRO A 75 7.32 11.44 -8.80
C PRO A 75 8.44 11.73 -7.78
N ALA A 76 9.66 11.91 -8.25
CA ALA A 76 10.77 12.23 -7.37
C ALA A 76 10.55 13.59 -6.68
N GLY A 77 10.77 13.64 -5.36
CA GLY A 77 10.70 14.89 -4.59
C GLY A 77 9.30 15.38 -4.19
N THR A 78 8.23 14.60 -4.42
CA THR A 78 6.86 14.96 -3.98
C THR A 78 6.40 14.15 -2.77
N SER A 79 5.55 14.77 -1.94
CA SER A 79 4.85 14.17 -0.81
C SER A 79 3.50 13.54 -1.19
N HIS A 80 3.11 13.62 -2.46
CA HIS A 80 1.88 13.03 -2.98
C HIS A 80 2.10 12.22 -4.27
N PRO A 81 1.39 11.10 -4.45
CA PRO A 81 1.44 10.33 -5.68
C PRO A 81 0.72 11.06 -6.83
N VAL A 82 1.02 10.67 -8.06
CA VAL A 82 0.33 11.15 -9.27
C VAL A 82 -1.18 10.99 -9.15
N THR A 83 -1.91 11.99 -9.65
CA THR A 83 -3.36 11.91 -9.86
C THR A 83 -3.64 11.87 -11.36
N TYR A 84 -4.12 10.73 -11.85
CA TYR A 84 -4.48 10.48 -13.24
C TYR A 84 -5.85 11.07 -13.55
N GLY A 85 -5.94 11.90 -14.59
CA GLY A 85 -7.19 12.49 -15.08
C GLY A 85 -7.80 11.75 -16.26
N ALA A 86 -8.81 12.38 -16.88
CA ALA A 86 -9.50 11.79 -18.03
C ALA A 86 -8.55 11.44 -19.19
N GLY A 87 -7.55 12.29 -19.46
CA GLY A 87 -6.56 12.07 -20.53
C GLY A 87 -5.56 10.95 -20.23
N ASP A 88 -5.32 10.66 -18.95
CA ASP A 88 -4.38 9.60 -18.53
C ASP A 88 -5.04 8.22 -18.52
N ALA A 89 -6.37 8.18 -18.32
CA ALA A 89 -7.17 6.98 -18.29
C ALA A 89 -7.22 6.32 -19.67
N THR A 90 -6.17 5.56 -19.98
CA THR A 90 -5.97 4.82 -21.23
C THR A 90 -5.84 3.32 -20.96
N PRO A 91 -6.14 2.45 -21.95
CA PRO A 91 -5.88 1.01 -21.83
C PRO A 91 -4.42 0.70 -21.48
N GLU A 92 -3.48 1.49 -22.00
CA GLU A 92 -2.04 1.37 -21.77
C GLU A 92 -1.68 1.62 -20.31
N LEU A 93 -2.27 2.66 -19.69
CA LEU A 93 -2.13 2.92 -18.26
C LEU A 93 -2.64 1.73 -17.43
N VAL A 94 -3.82 1.19 -17.75
CA VAL A 94 -4.37 0.08 -16.96
C VAL A 94 -3.52 -1.19 -17.11
N ARG A 95 -3.00 -1.49 -18.31
CA ARG A 95 -2.08 -2.62 -18.52
C ARG A 95 -0.77 -2.45 -17.76
N SER A 96 -0.23 -1.23 -17.70
CA SER A 96 1.01 -0.94 -16.96
C SER A 96 0.81 -1.04 -15.44
N ILE A 97 -0.37 -0.68 -14.93
CA ILE A 97 -0.74 -0.86 -13.51
C ILE A 97 -0.80 -2.35 -13.15
N ARG A 98 -1.37 -3.19 -14.02
CA ARG A 98 -1.54 -4.64 -13.78
C ARG A 98 -0.23 -5.43 -13.83
N THR A 99 0.82 -4.85 -14.41
CA THR A 99 2.09 -5.54 -14.65
C THR A 99 3.19 -4.90 -13.81
N SER A 100 3.73 -5.65 -12.85
CA SER A 100 4.90 -5.27 -12.08
C SER A 100 6.18 -5.67 -12.81
N ALA A 101 7.18 -4.78 -12.81
CA ALA A 101 8.52 -5.09 -13.33
C ALA A 101 9.23 -6.13 -12.46
N GLU A 102 9.14 -5.95 -11.14
CA GLU A 102 9.61 -6.91 -10.15
C GLU A 102 8.51 -7.94 -9.84
N PRO A 103 8.72 -9.24 -10.06
CA PRO A 103 7.75 -10.27 -9.73
C PRO A 103 7.46 -10.33 -8.23
N CYS A 104 6.25 -10.71 -7.88
CA CYS A 104 5.85 -10.99 -6.50
C CYS A 104 5.31 -12.41 -6.37
N ALA A 105 5.28 -12.92 -5.14
CA ALA A 105 4.66 -14.20 -4.84
C ALA A 105 3.14 -14.07 -4.68
N TYR A 106 2.41 -14.95 -5.37
CA TYR A 106 0.99 -15.21 -5.19
C TYR A 106 0.79 -16.72 -5.08
N ASN A 107 0.25 -17.20 -3.96
CA ASN A 107 0.14 -18.64 -3.66
C ASN A 107 1.46 -19.41 -3.91
N SER A 108 2.57 -18.85 -3.42
CA SER A 108 3.92 -19.40 -3.57
C SER A 108 4.43 -19.52 -5.02
N ARG A 109 3.75 -18.89 -5.99
CA ARG A 109 4.19 -18.78 -7.38
C ARG A 109 4.55 -17.34 -7.72
N LEU A 110 5.61 -17.16 -8.48
CA LEU A 110 5.99 -15.84 -8.97
C LEU A 110 5.01 -15.40 -10.08
N THR A 111 4.60 -14.13 -10.01
CA THR A 111 3.71 -13.50 -10.98
C THR A 111 4.10 -12.02 -11.16
N SER A 112 3.82 -11.47 -12.33
CA SER A 112 3.89 -10.03 -12.58
C SER A 112 2.61 -9.30 -12.12
N THR A 113 1.53 -10.01 -11.83
CA THR A 113 0.27 -9.43 -11.36
C THR A 113 0.32 -9.21 -9.85
N CYS A 114 0.93 -8.10 -9.44
CA CYS A 114 1.17 -7.78 -8.03
C CYS A 114 0.15 -6.81 -7.43
N TYR A 115 -0.59 -6.09 -8.26
CA TYR A 115 -1.50 -5.04 -7.82
C TYR A 115 -2.94 -5.40 -8.15
N LEU A 116 -3.83 -5.18 -7.19
CA LEU A 116 -5.28 -5.35 -7.32
C LEU A 116 -5.99 -3.99 -7.35
N PHE A 117 -5.38 -2.96 -6.75
CA PHE A 117 -5.90 -1.61 -6.69
C PHE A 117 -4.88 -0.62 -7.25
N ALA A 118 -5.33 0.58 -7.60
CA ALA A 118 -4.47 1.68 -7.99
C ALA A 118 -5.03 3.03 -7.54
N ARG A 119 -4.13 3.99 -7.29
CA ARG A 119 -4.47 5.38 -6.99
C ARG A 119 -3.35 6.33 -7.46
N LYS A 120 -3.62 7.62 -7.70
CA LYS A 120 -4.91 8.32 -7.55
C LYS A 120 -5.53 8.61 -8.90
N PHE A 121 -6.86 8.64 -8.95
CA PHE A 121 -7.63 9.05 -10.11
C PHE A 121 -8.50 10.24 -9.71
N SER A 122 -8.58 11.27 -10.56
CA SER A 122 -9.55 12.35 -10.37
C SER A 122 -10.94 11.94 -10.87
N PRO A 123 -12.02 12.62 -10.45
CA PRO A 123 -13.38 12.21 -10.80
C PRO A 123 -13.66 12.11 -12.30
N ASP A 124 -13.01 12.94 -13.12
CA ASP A 124 -13.12 12.95 -14.58
C ASP A 124 -12.52 11.71 -15.25
N ALA A 125 -11.66 10.94 -14.56
CA ALA A 125 -11.15 9.67 -15.05
C ALA A 125 -12.20 8.54 -15.04
N LEU A 126 -13.32 8.70 -14.31
CA LEU A 126 -14.31 7.64 -14.14
C LEU A 126 -14.94 7.19 -15.45
N ALA A 127 -15.45 8.13 -16.27
CA ALA A 127 -16.14 7.78 -17.50
C ALA A 127 -15.23 7.06 -18.51
N PRO A 128 -13.98 7.53 -18.79
CA PRO A 128 -13.03 6.77 -19.59
C PRO A 128 -12.75 5.36 -19.05
N LEU A 129 -12.49 5.23 -17.73
CA LEU A 129 -12.19 3.94 -17.10
C LEU A 129 -13.32 2.92 -17.25
N LEU A 130 -14.58 3.35 -17.11
CA LEU A 130 -15.74 2.48 -17.31
C LEU A 130 -15.90 2.07 -18.78
N ASN A 131 -15.65 2.99 -19.70
CA ASN A 131 -15.80 2.78 -21.14
C ASN A 131 -14.72 1.87 -21.76
N MET A 132 -13.55 1.72 -21.13
CA MET A 132 -12.48 0.85 -21.64
C MET A 132 -12.52 -0.59 -21.10
N SER A 133 -13.53 -0.93 -20.29
CA SER A 133 -13.63 -2.24 -19.62
C SER A 133 -13.55 -3.42 -20.59
N ALA A 134 -14.29 -3.40 -21.70
CA ALA A 134 -14.22 -4.43 -22.74
C ALA A 134 -12.81 -4.54 -23.38
N ALA A 135 -12.14 -3.41 -23.63
CA ALA A 135 -10.82 -3.36 -24.26
C ALA A 135 -9.68 -3.91 -23.38
N VAL A 136 -9.87 -3.91 -22.06
CA VAL A 136 -8.84 -4.29 -21.06
C VAL A 136 -9.12 -5.64 -20.40
N MET A 137 -10.39 -6.01 -20.29
CA MET A 137 -10.80 -7.22 -19.58
C MET A 137 -11.03 -8.43 -20.50
N HIS A 138 -11.04 -8.21 -21.82
CA HIS A 138 -11.14 -9.27 -22.84
C HIS A 138 -12.36 -10.21 -22.65
N TYR A 139 -13.49 -9.65 -22.24
CA TYR A 139 -14.80 -10.33 -22.23
C TYR A 139 -15.69 -9.84 -23.35
#